data_AF-A0A3M1CJY4-F1
#
_entry.id   AF-A0A3M1CJY4-F1
#
_cell.length_a   1.000
_cell.length_b   1.000
_cell.length_c   1.000
_cell.angle_alpha   90.00
_cell.angle_beta   90.00
_cell.angle_gamma   90.00
#
_symmetry.space_group_name_H-M   'P 1'
#
loop_
_entity.id
_entity.type
_entity.pdbx_description
1 polymer ?
#
loop_
_entity_poly.entity_id
_entity_poly.type
_entity_poly.pdbx_seq_one_letter_code
_entity_poly.pdbx_strand_id
1 'polypeptide(L)'
;GSGVILWFKVYFPKELFDIAREAHSDEGLLATLAIIVWHFYNVHLNPEVFPMSWVWWHGRLTESEMKHHHPLEYAEIINAEREQVTKRTDETATEEGAAS
;
A
#
# COMPACT_ATOMS: atom_id res chain seq x y z
N GLY A 1 -19.69 10.68 9.48
CA GLY A 1 -19.41 11.93 10.24
C GLY A 1 -20.05 11.96 11.64
N SER A 2 -20.93 11.01 11.92
CA SER A 2 -21.64 10.74 13.18
C SER A 2 -20.73 10.55 14.40
N GLY A 3 -19.48 10.09 14.23
CA GLY A 3 -18.54 9.86 15.35
C GLY A 3 -18.14 11.12 16.12
N VAL A 4 -18.07 12.27 15.45
CA VAL A 4 -17.76 13.56 16.11
C VAL A 4 -18.91 13.99 17.03
N ILE A 5 -20.16 13.72 16.64
CA ILE A 5 -21.36 14.01 17.44
C ILE A 5 -21.37 13.16 18.72
N LEU A 6 -20.90 11.90 18.64
CA LEU A 6 -20.78 11.03 19.80
C LEU A 6 -19.68 11.46 20.79
N TRP A 7 -18.64 12.14 20.33
CA TRP A 7 -17.57 12.67 21.18
C TRP A 7 -18.05 13.87 22.00
N PHE A 8 -18.92 14.71 21.43
CA PHE A 8 -19.41 15.96 22.02
C PHE A 8 -20.87 15.89 22.50
N LYS A 9 -21.21 14.84 23.27
CA LYS A 9 -22.59 14.54 23.71
C LYS A 9 -23.34 15.68 24.41
N VAL A 10 -22.63 16.57 25.09
CA VAL A 10 -23.22 17.66 25.91
C VAL A 10 -23.78 18.80 25.05
N TYR A 11 -23.35 18.90 23.79
CA TYR A 11 -23.70 20.03 22.91
C TYR A 11 -24.90 19.76 22.00
N PHE A 12 -25.45 18.54 22.01
CA PHE A 12 -26.50 18.12 21.08
C PHE A 12 -27.75 17.61 21.82
N PRO A 13 -28.94 17.85 21.27
CA PRO A 13 -30.18 17.30 21.81
C PRO A 13 -30.17 15.77 21.75
N LYS A 14 -30.89 15.14 22.69
CA LYS A 14 -30.87 13.68 22.90
C LYS A 14 -31.32 12.91 21.65
N GLU A 15 -32.27 13.46 20.90
CA GLU A 15 -32.80 12.91 19.65
C GLU A 15 -31.72 12.80 18.59
N LEU A 16 -30.86 13.84 18.47
CA LEU A 16 -29.75 13.83 17.52
C LEU A 16 -28.65 12.87 17.95
N PHE A 17 -28.42 12.75 19.26
CA PHE A 17 -27.47 11.78 19.81
C PHE A 17 -27.90 10.34 19.54
N ASP A 18 -29.18 10.02 19.76
CA ASP A 18 -29.73 8.68 19.53
C ASP A 18 -29.63 8.28 18.05
N ILE A 19 -29.95 9.20 17.12
CA ILE A 19 -29.80 8.98 15.67
C ILE A 19 -28.32 8.83 15.27
N ALA A 20 -27.45 9.70 15.80
CA ALA A 20 -26.02 9.65 15.48
C ALA A 20 -25.37 8.36 15.99
N ARG A 21 -25.84 7.80 17.11
CA ARG A 21 -25.36 6.53 17.64
C ARG A 21 -25.69 5.37 16.71
N GLU A 22 -26.94 5.26 16.29
CA GLU A 22 -27.36 4.20 15.36
C GLU A 22 -26.59 4.30 14.04
N ALA A 23 -26.58 5.49 13.44
CA ALA A 23 -25.89 5.72 12.18
C ALA A 23 -24.38 5.47 12.28
N HIS A 24 -23.73 5.84 13.39
CA HIS A 24 -22.30 5.59 13.56
C HIS A 24 -21.96 4.11 13.70
N SER A 25 -22.79 3.36 14.44
CA SER A 25 -22.61 1.92 14.60
C SER A 25 -22.76 1.20 13.26
N ASP A 26 -23.75 1.58 12.45
CA ASP A 26 -23.95 1.01 11.12
C ASP A 26 -22.84 1.38 10.14
N GLU A 27 -22.47 2.67 10.07
CA GLU A 27 -21.35 3.15 9.25
C GLU A 27 -20.06 2.41 9.64
N GLY A 28 -19.78 2.28 10.94
CA GLY A 28 -18.60 1.61 11.45
C GLY A 28 -18.58 0.11 11.15
N LEU A 29 -19.72 -0.57 11.30
CA LEU A 29 -19.84 -2.00 11.01
C LEU A 29 -19.65 -2.27 9.52
N LEU A 30 -20.34 -1.52 8.65
CA LEU A 30 -20.23 -1.66 7.20
C LEU A 30 -18.82 -1.35 6.71
N ALA A 31 -18.20 -0.28 7.20
CA ALA A 31 -16.83 0.07 6.83
C ALA A 31 -15.83 -1.00 7.29
N THR A 32 -15.98 -1.49 8.54
CA THR A 32 -15.11 -2.54 9.08
C THR A 32 -15.25 -3.83 8.28
N LEU A 33 -16.49 -4.23 7.96
CA LEU A 33 -16.74 -5.44 7.18
C LEU A 33 -16.21 -5.29 5.75
N ALA A 34 -16.43 -4.15 5.10
CA ALA A 34 -15.91 -3.88 3.76
C ALA A 34 -14.37 -3.96 3.72
N ILE A 35 -13.69 -3.32 4.68
CA ILE A 35 -12.22 -3.34 4.76
C ILE A 35 -11.73 -4.76 5.04
N ILE A 36 -12.32 -5.48 6.00
CA ILE A 36 -11.89 -6.84 6.35
C ILE A 36 -12.09 -7.79 5.17
N VAL A 37 -13.28 -7.83 4.57
CA VAL A 37 -13.56 -8.73 3.45
C VAL A 37 -12.63 -8.42 2.27
N TRP A 38 -12.50 -7.15 1.89
CA TRP A 38 -11.62 -6.75 0.79
C TRP A 38 -10.15 -7.06 1.07
N HIS A 39 -9.68 -6.77 2.29
CA HIS A 39 -8.29 -7.02 2.70
C HIS A 39 -7.99 -8.52 2.70
N PHE A 40 -8.83 -9.33 3.34
CA PHE A 40 -8.63 -10.77 3.39
C PHE A 40 -8.70 -11.42 2.01
N TYR A 41 -9.59 -10.92 1.14
CA TYR A 41 -9.64 -11.38 -0.24
C TYR A 41 -8.33 -11.09 -0.99
N ASN A 42 -7.87 -9.83 -0.98
CA ASN A 42 -6.69 -9.42 -1.75
C ASN A 42 -5.36 -9.97 -1.19
N VAL A 43 -5.24 -10.05 0.13
CA VAL A 43 -3.97 -10.40 0.80
C VAL A 43 -3.85 -11.89 1.08
N HIS A 44 -4.95 -12.58 1.41
CA HIS A 44 -4.91 -14.00 1.82
C HIS A 44 -5.51 -14.96 0.79
N LEU A 45 -6.62 -14.58 0.15
CA LEU A 45 -7.39 -15.49 -0.71
C LEU A 45 -7.17 -15.28 -2.22
N ASN A 46 -6.30 -14.35 -2.61
CA ASN A 46 -5.95 -14.16 -4.01
C ASN A 46 -5.15 -15.38 -4.50
N PRO A 47 -5.61 -16.07 -5.56
CA PRO A 47 -4.99 -17.31 -6.06
C PRO A 47 -3.51 -17.15 -6.47
N GLU A 48 -3.05 -15.93 -6.77
CA GLU A 48 -1.65 -15.67 -7.13
C GLU A 48 -0.70 -15.65 -5.92
N VAL A 49 -1.21 -15.37 -4.71
CA VAL A 49 -0.40 -15.12 -3.51
C VAL A 49 -0.84 -15.97 -2.30
N PHE A 50 -1.61 -17.03 -2.53
CA PHE A 50 -2.07 -17.94 -1.47
C PHE A 50 -0.87 -18.69 -0.83
N PRO A 51 -0.81 -18.84 0.51
CA PRO A 51 -1.80 -18.53 1.55
C PRO A 51 -1.78 -17.08 2.10
N MET A 52 -0.78 -16.28 1.75
CA MET A 52 -0.69 -14.86 2.10
C MET A 52 0.40 -14.18 1.27
N SER A 53 0.11 -13.01 0.69
CA SER A 53 1.16 -12.16 0.09
C SER A 53 2.17 -11.79 1.16
N TRP A 54 3.47 -11.95 0.91
CA TRP A 54 4.51 -11.54 1.86
C TRP A 54 4.93 -10.07 1.69
N VAL A 55 4.35 -9.38 0.69
CA VAL A 55 4.64 -7.97 0.39
C VAL A 55 4.34 -7.06 1.58
N TRP A 56 3.26 -7.30 2.34
CA TRP A 56 2.97 -6.47 3.52
C TRP A 56 4.01 -6.61 4.64
N TRP A 57 4.77 -7.70 4.67
CA TRP A 57 5.80 -7.95 5.68
C TRP A 57 7.18 -7.45 5.23
N HIS A 58 7.67 -7.92 4.08
CA HIS A 58 9.01 -7.57 3.60
C HIS A 58 9.04 -6.54 2.48
N GLY A 59 7.89 -6.16 1.92
CA GLY A 59 7.80 -5.11 0.88
C GLY A 59 8.44 -5.48 -0.45
N ARG A 60 8.63 -6.78 -0.75
CA ARG A 60 9.34 -7.24 -1.97
C ARG A 60 8.36 -7.98 -2.87
N LEU A 61 8.40 -7.67 -4.16
CA LEU A 61 7.69 -8.39 -5.22
C LEU A 61 8.72 -9.10 -6.10
N THR A 62 8.33 -10.21 -6.73
CA THR A 62 9.15 -10.85 -7.75
C THR A 62 9.18 -10.01 -9.03
N GLU A 63 10.21 -10.23 -9.86
CA GLU A 63 10.34 -9.51 -11.14
C GLU A 63 9.12 -9.69 -12.05
N SER A 64 8.56 -10.90 -12.10
CA SER A 64 7.38 -11.21 -12.90
C SER A 64 6.14 -10.46 -12.39
N GLU A 65 5.94 -10.39 -11.07
CA GLU A 65 4.83 -9.67 -10.46
C GLU A 65 4.96 -8.16 -10.65
N MET A 66 6.17 -7.60 -10.49
CA MET A 66 6.44 -6.19 -10.77
C MET A 66 6.15 -5.85 -12.23
N LYS A 67 6.59 -6.69 -13.17
CA LYS A 67 6.36 -6.46 -14.60
C LYS A 67 4.88 -6.57 -14.99
N HIS A 68 4.12 -7.43 -14.32
CA HIS A 68 2.71 -7.65 -14.62
C HIS A 68 1.80 -6.60 -13.96
N HIS A 69 2.00 -6.34 -12.66
CA HIS A 69 1.14 -5.48 -11.85
C HIS A 69 1.61 -4.01 -11.82
N HIS A 70 2.92 -3.77 -11.95
CA HIS A 70 3.56 -2.45 -11.82
C HIS A 70 4.55 -2.14 -12.95
N PRO A 71 4.13 -2.21 -14.24
CA PRO A 71 5.05 -2.12 -15.37
C PRO A 71 5.81 -0.79 -15.46
N LEU A 72 5.20 0.32 -15.02
CA LEU A 72 5.82 1.64 -15.02
C LEU A 72 6.94 1.76 -13.98
N GLU A 73 6.68 1.34 -12.74
CA GLU A 73 7.69 1.30 -11.68
C GLU A 73 8.84 0.36 -12.04
N TYR A 74 8.54 -0.80 -12.64
CA TYR A 74 9.58 -1.71 -13.13
C TYR A 74 10.48 -1.05 -14.17
N ALA A 75 9.91 -0.33 -15.14
CA ALA A 75 10.69 0.38 -16.16
C ALA A 75 11.59 1.46 -15.56
N GLU A 76 11.10 2.21 -14.57
CA GLU A 76 11.89 3.22 -13.86
C GLU A 76 13.07 2.60 -13.10
N ILE A 77 12.84 1.51 -12.36
CA ILE A 77 13.89 0.82 -11.60
C ILE A 77 14.98 0.30 -12.54
N ILE A 78 14.60 -0.35 -13.64
CA ILE A 78 15.56 -0.91 -14.61
C ILE A 78 16.37 0.19 -15.32
N ASN A 79 15.74 1.31 -15.65
CA ASN A 79 16.45 2.45 -16.25
C ASN A 79 17.44 3.07 -15.25
N ALA A 80 17.03 3.26 -14.00
CA ALA A 80 17.91 3.76 -12.95
C ALA A 80 19.09 2.82 -12.68
N GLU A 81 18.86 1.51 -12.67
CA GLU A 81 19.93 0.52 -12.50
C GLU A 81 20.91 0.56 -13.68
N ARG A 82 20.41 0.66 -14.92
CA ARG A 82 21.24 0.82 -16.12
C ARG A 82 22.12 2.06 -16.05
N GLU A 83 21.57 3.20 -15.65
CA GLU A 83 22.33 4.46 -15.51
C GLU A 83 23.45 4.34 -14.46
N GLN A 84 23.20 3.65 -13.34
CA GLN A 84 24.22 3.42 -12.31
C GLN A 84 25.33 2.49 -12.79
N VAL A 85 24.99 1.43 -13.53
CA VAL A 85 25.98 0.52 -14.12
C VAL A 85 26.87 1.29 -15.09
N THR A 86 26.29 2.11 -15.98
CA THR A 86 27.06 2.95 -16.93
C THR A 86 28.03 3.87 -16.19
N LYS A 87 27.55 4.62 -15.18
CA LYS A 87 28.41 5.53 -14.39
C LYS A 87 29.55 4.79 -13.70
N ARG A 88 29.28 3.63 -13.09
CA ARG A 88 30.30 2.83 -12.43
C ARG A 88 31.35 2.32 -13.42
N THR A 89 30.92 1.86 -14.59
CA THR A 89 31.84 1.39 -15.65
C THR A 89 32.72 2.53 -16.15
N ASP A 90 32.14 3.70 -16.38
CA ASP A 90 32.89 4.90 -16.80
C ASP A 90 33.92 5.29 -15.73
N GLU A 91 33.53 5.35 -14.46
CA GLU A 91 34.42 5.63 -13.32
C GLU A 91 35.60 4.64 -13.27
N THR A 92 35.33 3.33 -13.32
CA THR A 92 36.38 2.30 -13.32
C THR A 92 37.32 2.40 -14.52
N ALA A 93 36.81 2.76 -15.70
CA ALA A 93 37.65 2.94 -16.89
C ALA A 93 38.54 4.20 -16.81
N THR A 94 38.05 5.27 -16.18
CA THR A 94 38.87 6.46 -15.90
C THR A 94 39.97 6.19 -14.88
N GLU A 95 39.69 5.39 -13.84
CA GLU A 95 40.68 5.03 -12.82
C GLU A 95 41.78 4.12 -13.39
N GLU A 96 41.42 3.11 -14.19
CA GLU A 96 42.40 2.23 -14.84
C GLU A 96 43.23 2.96 -15.92
N GLY A 97 42.61 3.90 -16.65
CA GLY A 97 43.29 4.76 -17.62
C GLY A 97 44.20 5.82 -17.00
N ALA A 98 43.96 6.23 -15.75
CA ALA A 98 44.82 7.16 -15.01
C ALA A 98 45.97 6.46 -14.27
N ALA A 99 45.89 5.15 -14.06
CA ALA A 99 46.91 4.32 -13.41
C ALA A 99 47.92 3.68 -14.39
N SER A 100 47.74 3.89 -15.70
CA SER A 100 48.61 3.40 -16.79
C SER A 100 49.52 4.50 -17.33
#